data_AF-A0A314KY91-F1
#
_entry.id   AF-A0A314KY91-F1
#
_cell.length_a   1.000
_cell.length_b   1.000
_cell.length_c   1.000
_cell.angle_alpha   90.00
_cell.angle_beta   90.00
_cell.angle_gamma   90.00
#
_symmetry.space_group_name_H-M   'P 1'
#
loop_
_entity.id
_entity.type
_entity.pdbx_description
1 polymer ?
#
loop_
_entity_poly.entity_id
_entity_poly.type
_entity_poly.pdbx_seq_one_letter_code
_entity_poly.pdbx_strand_id
1 'polypeptide(L)'
;MQADGLIKDEAQFVRVAMGHEGESLDEFVEAHKTTLNDIMYFPTRNAYGLSSVAGNMEKLAALQNEFENVKKKMDDDTKKATKLEQKIKVLTNGYQMRAGKLWSQIEATFKQMDTAGTELECFRALQKQEQLAASHRINNLWEEVQKQKELERTLQKRYGDLIADKEKMQHLMDEYRIQAQMQEEIAAKNRALELAKAEMEEKQSTFAATEAGVESSGTGQCSNAEETFASAAHVSSSAIEADDVPVESSETGH
;
A
#
# COMPACT_ATOMS: atom_id res chain seq x y z
N MET A 1 -47.11 -61.32 24.53
CA MET A 1 -48.21 -61.41 23.53
C MET A 1 -49.43 -62.15 24.08
N GLN A 2 -49.25 -63.26 24.81
CA GLN A 2 -50.36 -64.00 25.43
C GLN A 2 -51.16 -63.21 26.48
N ALA A 3 -50.49 -62.39 27.32
CA ALA A 3 -51.16 -61.58 28.34
C ALA A 3 -52.09 -60.50 27.78
N ASP A 4 -51.72 -59.86 26.66
CA ASP A 4 -52.55 -58.83 26.02
C ASP A 4 -53.82 -59.43 25.40
N GLY A 5 -53.72 -60.65 24.86
CA GLY A 5 -54.87 -61.42 24.40
C GLY A 5 -55.84 -61.75 25.54
N LEU A 6 -55.32 -62.29 26.65
CA LEU A 6 -56.13 -62.62 27.83
C LEU A 6 -56.86 -61.40 28.42
N ILE A 7 -56.21 -60.23 28.42
CA ILE A 7 -56.84 -58.98 28.88
C ILE A 7 -57.97 -58.54 27.94
N LYS A 8 -57.81 -58.70 26.62
CA LYS A 8 -58.86 -58.37 25.64
C LYS A 8 -60.05 -59.31 25.74
N ASP A 9 -59.80 -60.61 25.93
CA ASP A 9 -60.85 -61.61 26.09
C ASP A 9 -61.65 -61.36 27.38
N GLU A 10 -60.96 -61.08 28.50
CA GLU A 10 -61.60 -60.71 29.77
C GLU A 10 -62.38 -59.39 29.66
N ALA A 11 -61.82 -58.38 28.99
CA ALA A 11 -62.51 -57.10 28.78
C ALA A 11 -63.78 -57.26 27.91
N GLN A 12 -63.79 -58.18 26.96
CA GLN A 12 -64.99 -58.53 26.20
C GLN A 12 -65.99 -59.28 27.08
N PHE A 13 -65.53 -60.25 27.87
CA PHE A 13 -66.37 -61.00 28.80
C PHE A 13 -67.07 -60.09 29.83
N VAL A 14 -66.31 -59.21 30.50
CA VAL A 14 -66.85 -58.25 31.48
C VAL A 14 -67.85 -57.30 30.83
N ARG A 15 -67.58 -56.83 29.61
CA ARG A 15 -68.49 -55.94 28.88
C ARG A 15 -69.86 -56.59 28.63
N VAL A 16 -69.84 -57.85 28.19
CA VAL A 16 -71.06 -58.65 27.97
C VAL A 16 -71.76 -58.92 29.32
N ALA A 17 -71.02 -59.35 30.34
CA ALA A 17 -71.58 -59.67 31.66
C ALA A 17 -72.24 -58.47 32.36
N MET A 18 -71.74 -57.26 32.13
CA MET A 18 -72.28 -56.02 32.69
C MET A 18 -73.40 -55.39 31.82
N GLY A 19 -73.77 -56.03 30.71
CA GLY A 19 -74.86 -55.57 29.84
C GLY A 19 -74.51 -54.42 28.90
N HIS A 20 -73.22 -54.16 28.68
CA HIS A 20 -72.71 -53.06 27.83
C HIS A 20 -72.28 -53.57 26.44
N GLU A 21 -73.02 -54.52 25.87
CA GLU A 21 -72.66 -55.19 24.61
C GLU A 21 -72.57 -54.23 23.41
N GLY A 22 -73.32 -53.13 23.44
CA GLY A 22 -73.34 -52.10 22.41
C GLY A 22 -72.38 -50.93 22.62
N GLU A 23 -71.71 -50.85 23.78
CA GLU A 23 -70.85 -49.72 24.11
C GLU A 23 -69.42 -49.97 23.66
N SER A 24 -68.86 -48.97 22.99
CA SER A 24 -67.47 -49.01 22.55
C SER A 24 -66.50 -48.79 23.72
N LEU A 25 -65.24 -49.20 23.56
CA LEU A 25 -64.20 -48.92 24.56
C LEU A 25 -64.02 -47.40 24.77
N ASP A 26 -64.28 -46.59 23.75
CA ASP A 26 -64.15 -45.14 23.82
C ASP A 26 -65.22 -44.52 24.74
N GLU A 27 -66.45 -45.05 24.71
CA GLU A 27 -67.53 -44.65 25.63
C GLU A 27 -67.17 -44.95 27.09
N PHE A 28 -66.53 -46.09 27.38
CA PHE A 28 -66.02 -46.40 28.72
C PHE A 28 -64.92 -45.43 29.16
N VAL A 29 -64.02 -45.08 28.25
CA VAL A 29 -62.96 -44.09 28.52
C VAL A 29 -63.56 -42.71 28.78
N GLU A 30 -64.61 -42.32 28.05
CA GLU A 30 -65.33 -41.07 28.26
C GLU A 30 -66.09 -41.04 29.58
N ALA A 31 -66.79 -42.12 29.94
CA ALA A 31 -67.46 -42.26 31.24
C ALA A 31 -66.46 -42.23 32.40
N HIS A 32 -65.32 -42.91 32.25
CA HIS A 32 -64.23 -42.85 33.23
C HIS A 32 -63.64 -41.44 33.36
N LYS A 33 -63.41 -40.72 32.25
CA LYS A 33 -62.95 -39.32 32.28
C LYS A 33 -63.96 -38.41 32.98
N THR A 34 -65.24 -38.60 32.67
CA THR A 34 -66.34 -37.81 33.25
C THR A 34 -66.44 -38.01 34.75
N THR A 35 -66.42 -39.26 35.21
CA THR A 35 -66.46 -39.59 36.64
C THR A 35 -65.20 -39.12 37.37
N LEU A 36 -64.02 -39.26 36.76
CA LEU A 36 -62.77 -38.76 37.33
C LEU A 36 -62.78 -37.24 37.51
N ASN A 37 -63.30 -36.50 36.52
CA ASN A 37 -63.43 -35.04 36.60
C ASN A 37 -64.45 -34.58 37.63
N ASP A 38 -65.46 -35.41 37.94
CA ASP A 38 -66.46 -35.12 38.98
C ASP A 38 -65.96 -35.48 40.38
N ILE A 39 -64.88 -36.25 40.53
CA ILE A 39 -64.35 -36.61 41.85
C ILE A 39 -63.51 -35.45 42.44
N MET A 40 -63.82 -35.05 43.68
CA MET A 40 -63.07 -34.06 44.46
C MET A 40 -62.74 -34.59 45.86
N TYR A 41 -61.61 -34.18 46.40
CA TYR A 41 -61.25 -34.47 47.78
C TYR A 41 -61.94 -33.48 48.74
N PHE A 42 -62.71 -34.00 49.69
CA PHE A 42 -63.40 -33.19 50.70
C PHE A 42 -62.65 -33.26 52.04
N PRO A 43 -61.99 -32.17 52.48
CA PRO A 43 -61.20 -32.15 53.71
C PRO A 43 -62.03 -32.42 54.96
N THR A 44 -63.26 -31.91 55.00
CA THR A 44 -64.20 -32.08 56.12
C THR A 44 -64.58 -33.54 56.37
N ARG A 45 -64.54 -34.36 55.31
CA ARG A 45 -64.87 -35.79 55.34
C ARG A 45 -63.63 -36.69 55.26
N ASN A 46 -62.46 -36.10 54.99
CA ASN A 46 -61.20 -36.79 54.74
C ASN A 46 -61.30 -37.90 53.67
N ALA A 47 -62.10 -37.66 52.63
CA ALA A 47 -62.42 -38.65 51.60
C ALA A 47 -62.70 -38.00 50.24
N TYR A 48 -62.57 -38.79 49.18
CA TYR A 48 -62.99 -38.42 47.84
C TYR A 48 -64.50 -38.62 47.68
N GLY A 49 -65.16 -37.70 46.99
CA GLY A 49 -66.57 -37.80 46.66
C GLY A 49 -66.91 -37.08 45.35
N LEU A 50 -68.14 -37.27 44.87
CA LEU A 50 -68.64 -36.62 43.67
C LEU A 50 -68.97 -35.15 43.93
N SER A 51 -68.48 -34.27 43.07
CA SER A 51 -68.74 -32.83 43.11
C SER A 51 -70.20 -32.55 42.79
N SER A 52 -70.81 -33.26 41.84
CA SER A 52 -72.23 -33.16 41.51
C SER A 52 -73.17 -33.31 42.73
N VAL A 53 -72.81 -34.15 43.70
CA VAL A 53 -73.62 -34.46 44.90
C VAL A 53 -73.29 -33.54 46.09
N ALA A 54 -72.12 -32.92 46.12
CA ALA A 54 -71.66 -32.12 47.26
C ALA A 54 -72.30 -30.72 47.33
N GLY A 55 -72.45 -30.19 48.54
CA GLY A 55 -72.95 -28.82 48.76
C GLY A 55 -71.91 -27.75 48.41
N ASN A 56 -72.35 -26.55 48.04
CA ASN A 56 -71.44 -25.45 47.62
C ASN A 56 -70.36 -25.10 48.66
N MET A 57 -70.68 -25.16 49.96
CA MET A 57 -69.70 -24.89 51.02
C MET A 57 -68.61 -25.97 51.10
N GLU A 58 -68.96 -27.24 50.90
CA GLU A 58 -68.00 -28.34 50.89
C GLU A 58 -67.10 -28.29 49.66
N LYS A 59 -67.66 -27.91 48.49
CA LYS A 59 -66.87 -27.66 47.27
C LYS A 59 -65.88 -26.51 47.46
N LEU A 60 -66.30 -25.43 48.10
CA LEU A 60 -65.42 -24.30 48.40
C LEU A 60 -64.26 -24.74 49.31
N ALA A 61 -64.54 -25.51 50.36
CA ALA A 61 -63.51 -26.05 51.25
C ALA A 61 -62.54 -27.01 50.53
N ALA A 62 -63.05 -27.85 49.62
CA ALA A 62 -62.24 -28.72 48.77
C ALA A 62 -61.28 -27.92 47.88
N LEU A 63 -61.81 -26.92 47.16
CA LEU A 63 -61.01 -26.06 46.28
C LEU A 63 -59.97 -25.25 47.06
N GLN A 64 -60.31 -24.73 48.25
CA GLN A 64 -59.36 -24.02 49.10
C GLN A 64 -58.21 -24.92 49.54
N ASN A 65 -58.50 -26.18 49.90
CA ASN A 65 -57.47 -27.15 50.29
C ASN A 65 -56.57 -27.52 49.11
N GLU A 66 -57.13 -27.74 47.91
CA GLU A 66 -56.34 -27.94 46.69
C GLU A 66 -55.45 -26.73 46.40
N PHE A 67 -55.98 -25.51 46.53
CA PHE A 67 -55.20 -24.29 46.34
C PHE A 67 -54.05 -24.18 47.34
N GLU A 68 -54.28 -24.42 48.64
CA GLU A 68 -53.21 -24.38 49.65
C GLU A 68 -52.18 -25.49 49.42
N ASN A 69 -52.60 -26.68 48.97
CA ASN A 69 -51.68 -27.77 48.61
C ASN A 69 -50.79 -27.38 47.42
N VAL A 70 -51.38 -26.80 46.37
CA VAL A 70 -50.64 -26.34 45.19
C VAL A 70 -49.69 -25.21 45.56
N LYS A 71 -50.16 -24.22 46.33
CA LYS A 71 -49.34 -23.10 46.82
C LYS A 71 -48.15 -23.59 47.64
N LYS A 72 -48.37 -24.52 48.58
CA LYS A 72 -47.30 -25.12 49.38
C LYS A 72 -46.28 -25.85 48.52
N LYS A 73 -46.73 -26.65 47.53
CA LYS A 73 -45.83 -27.33 46.58
C LYS A 73 -45.01 -26.32 45.77
N MET A 74 -45.65 -25.26 45.27
CA MET A 74 -44.99 -24.19 44.53
C MET A 74 -43.92 -23.48 45.38
N ASP A 75 -44.22 -23.15 46.64
CA ASP A 75 -43.27 -22.54 47.56
C ASP A 75 -42.08 -23.46 47.85
N ASP A 76 -42.33 -24.76 48.07
CA ASP A 76 -41.28 -25.74 48.32
C ASP A 76 -40.40 -25.98 47.08
N ASP A 77 -41.00 -26.02 45.89
CA ASP A 77 -40.27 -26.18 44.64
C ASP A 77 -39.49 -24.92 44.27
N THR A 78 -40.01 -23.73 44.57
CA THR A 78 -39.26 -22.47 44.43
C THR A 78 -38.03 -22.46 45.34
N LYS A 79 -38.16 -22.91 46.60
CA LYS A 79 -37.03 -23.04 47.52
C LYS A 79 -36.01 -24.07 47.04
N LYS A 80 -36.43 -25.17 46.40
CA LYS A 80 -35.52 -26.16 45.81
C LYS A 80 -34.82 -25.60 44.58
N ALA A 81 -35.55 -24.94 43.68
CA ALA A 81 -35.01 -24.33 42.47
C ALA A 81 -33.96 -23.29 42.80
N THR A 82 -34.25 -22.34 43.69
CA THR A 82 -33.30 -21.32 44.13
C THR A 82 -32.03 -21.90 44.76
N LYS A 83 -32.14 -22.98 45.56
CA LYS A 83 -30.96 -23.69 46.10
C LYS A 83 -30.13 -24.35 45.00
N LEU A 84 -30.79 -24.98 44.02
CA LEU A 84 -30.13 -25.61 42.89
C LEU A 84 -29.45 -24.57 41.98
N GLU A 85 -30.13 -23.47 41.67
CA GLU A 85 -29.59 -22.36 40.90
C GLU A 85 -28.36 -21.76 41.59
N GLN A 86 -28.42 -21.51 42.90
CA GLN A 86 -27.28 -21.01 43.65
C GLN A 86 -26.12 -22.00 43.64
N LYS A 87 -26.40 -23.31 43.79
CA LYS A 87 -25.38 -24.36 43.71
C LYS A 87 -24.74 -24.42 42.32
N ILE A 88 -25.55 -24.39 41.26
CA ILE A 88 -25.07 -24.37 39.87
C ILE A 88 -24.22 -23.12 39.67
N LYS A 89 -24.70 -21.94 40.05
CA LYS A 89 -23.98 -20.67 39.91
C LYS A 89 -22.61 -20.72 40.59
N VAL A 90 -22.52 -21.21 41.83
CA VAL A 90 -21.23 -21.34 42.52
C VAL A 90 -20.27 -22.28 41.78
N LEU A 91 -20.78 -23.40 41.26
CA LEU A 91 -19.96 -24.39 40.54
C LEU A 91 -19.58 -23.94 39.12
N THR A 92 -20.43 -23.18 38.42
CA THR A 92 -20.26 -22.88 36.99
C THR A 92 -19.75 -21.46 36.71
N ASN A 93 -19.91 -20.51 37.63
CA ASN A 93 -19.58 -19.10 37.37
C ASN A 93 -18.11 -18.91 36.98
N GLY A 94 -17.17 -19.62 37.62
CA GLY A 94 -15.76 -19.57 37.23
C GLY A 94 -15.51 -20.06 35.80
N TYR A 95 -16.18 -21.14 35.39
CA TYR A 95 -16.11 -21.66 34.03
C TYR A 95 -16.76 -20.71 33.02
N GLN A 96 -17.89 -20.09 33.34
CA GLN A 96 -18.56 -19.10 32.49
C GLN A 96 -17.66 -17.87 32.25
N MET A 97 -17.05 -17.32 33.30
CA MET A 97 -16.13 -16.19 33.19
C MET A 97 -14.90 -16.55 32.35
N ARG A 98 -14.34 -17.76 32.56
CA ARG A 98 -13.22 -18.24 31.76
C ARG A 98 -13.60 -18.44 30.29
N ALA A 99 -14.77 -19.02 30.02
CA ALA A 99 -15.28 -19.22 28.68
C ALA A 99 -15.47 -17.87 27.95
N GLY A 100 -16.08 -16.88 28.61
CA GLY A 100 -16.23 -15.54 28.05
C GLY A 100 -14.88 -14.88 27.72
N LYS A 101 -13.90 -14.97 28.64
CA LYS A 101 -12.55 -14.45 28.38
C LYS A 101 -11.86 -15.14 27.20
N LEU A 102 -11.94 -16.46 27.13
CA LEU A 102 -11.37 -17.24 26.02
C LEU A 102 -12.05 -16.88 24.70
N TRP A 103 -13.37 -16.70 24.70
CA TRP A 103 -14.10 -16.28 23.51
C TRP A 103 -13.63 -14.93 22.98
N SER A 104 -13.51 -13.92 23.86
CA SER A 104 -12.98 -12.61 23.46
C SER A 104 -11.54 -12.68 22.94
N GLN A 105 -10.71 -13.55 23.51
CA GLN A 105 -9.34 -13.79 23.02
C GLN A 105 -9.34 -14.41 21.62
N ILE A 106 -10.17 -15.43 21.40
CA ILE A 106 -10.33 -16.08 20.10
C ILE A 106 -10.77 -15.03 19.06
N GLU A 107 -11.79 -14.25 19.37
CA GLU A 107 -12.29 -13.19 18.48
C GLU A 107 -11.20 -12.16 18.14
N ALA A 108 -10.42 -11.72 19.12
CA ALA A 108 -9.30 -10.81 18.91
C ALA A 108 -8.21 -11.41 18.01
N THR A 109 -7.86 -12.68 18.22
CA THR A 109 -6.86 -13.37 17.39
C THR A 109 -7.35 -13.58 15.95
N PHE A 110 -8.64 -13.83 15.75
CA PHE A 110 -9.23 -13.90 14.40
C PHE A 110 -9.12 -12.56 13.68
N LYS A 111 -9.46 -11.44 14.33
CA LYS A 111 -9.32 -10.10 13.75
C LYS A 111 -7.87 -9.77 13.39
N GLN A 112 -6.91 -10.17 14.23
CA GLN A 112 -5.49 -10.00 13.94
C GLN A 112 -5.04 -10.87 12.76
N MET A 113 -5.52 -12.11 12.68
CA MET A 113 -5.24 -13.02 11.58
C MET A 113 -5.78 -12.49 10.24
N ASP A 114 -7.01 -11.96 10.23
CA ASP A 114 -7.61 -11.35 9.04
C ASP A 114 -6.80 -10.12 8.58
N THR A 115 -6.41 -9.26 9.53
CA THR A 115 -5.57 -8.09 9.27
C THR A 115 -4.21 -8.50 8.69
N ALA A 116 -3.54 -9.47 9.31
CA ALA A 116 -2.27 -9.99 8.82
C ALA A 116 -2.42 -10.66 7.44
N GLY A 117 -3.57 -11.29 7.17
CA GLY A 117 -3.91 -11.88 5.89
C GLY A 117 -3.98 -10.83 4.77
N THR A 118 -4.70 -9.73 5.00
CA THR A 118 -4.81 -8.64 4.02
C THR A 118 -3.47 -7.90 3.85
N GLU A 119 -2.72 -7.68 4.92
CA GLU A 119 -1.36 -7.11 4.87
C GLU A 119 -0.41 -7.98 4.05
N LEU A 120 -0.45 -9.30 4.22
CA LEU A 120 0.37 -10.24 3.45
C LEU A 120 0.07 -10.16 1.95
N GLU A 121 -1.20 -10.12 1.57
CA GLU A 121 -1.61 -9.97 0.17
C GLU A 121 -1.14 -8.63 -0.41
N CYS A 122 -1.29 -7.55 0.36
CA CYS A 122 -0.77 -6.22 0.02
C CYS A 122 0.74 -6.26 -0.22
N PHE A 123 1.52 -6.77 0.73
CA PHE A 123 2.98 -6.82 0.60
C PHE A 123 3.45 -7.73 -0.55
N ARG A 124 2.73 -8.82 -0.85
CA ARG A 124 3.02 -9.64 -2.03
C ARG A 124 2.78 -8.88 -3.34
N ALA A 125 1.72 -8.09 -3.41
CA ALA A 125 1.46 -7.25 -4.57
C ALA A 125 2.54 -6.15 -4.72
N LEU A 126 2.84 -5.44 -3.63
CA LEU A 126 3.91 -4.43 -3.60
C LEU A 126 5.27 -5.02 -3.98
N GLN A 127 5.61 -6.21 -3.47
CA GLN A 127 6.88 -6.85 -3.79
C GLN A 127 7.04 -7.11 -5.29
N LYS A 128 5.99 -7.61 -5.95
CA LYS A 128 6.01 -7.84 -7.40
C LYS A 128 6.18 -6.52 -8.17
N GLN A 129 5.44 -5.48 -7.76
CA GLN A 129 5.55 -4.17 -8.38
C GLN A 129 6.95 -3.57 -8.20
N GLU A 130 7.52 -3.65 -7.00
CA GLU A 130 8.86 -3.11 -6.72
C GLU A 130 9.95 -3.86 -7.48
N GLN A 131 9.84 -5.18 -7.63
CA GLN A 131 10.78 -5.97 -8.45
C GLN A 131 10.79 -5.53 -9.91
N LEU A 132 9.60 -5.27 -10.48
CA LEU A 132 9.48 -4.75 -11.84
C LEU A 132 10.03 -3.33 -11.93
N ALA A 133 9.64 -2.44 -11.02
CA ALA A 133 10.09 -1.06 -10.99
C ALA A 133 11.62 -0.94 -10.84
N ALA A 134 12.22 -1.76 -9.97
CA ALA A 134 13.67 -1.82 -9.79
C ALA A 134 14.38 -2.27 -11.07
N SER A 135 13.85 -3.31 -11.74
CA SER A 135 14.41 -3.80 -13.01
C SER A 135 14.36 -2.72 -14.10
N HIS A 136 13.23 -2.01 -14.22
CA HIS A 136 13.11 -0.87 -15.14
C HIS A 136 14.10 0.25 -14.82
N ARG A 137 14.25 0.61 -13.54
CA ARG A 137 15.17 1.67 -13.10
C ARG A 137 16.63 1.31 -13.43
N ILE A 138 17.02 0.05 -13.24
CA ILE A 138 18.36 -0.44 -13.59
C ILE A 138 18.59 -0.38 -15.11
N ASN A 139 17.63 -0.85 -15.90
CA ASN A 139 17.76 -0.84 -17.36
C ASN A 139 17.86 0.58 -17.91
N ASN A 140 17.03 1.50 -17.43
CA ASN A 140 17.07 2.91 -17.84
C ASN A 140 18.43 3.54 -17.54
N LEU A 141 18.95 3.37 -16.31
CA LEU A 141 20.27 3.88 -15.94
C LEU A 141 21.38 3.25 -16.78
N TRP A 142 21.27 1.95 -17.08
CA TRP A 142 22.23 1.28 -17.94
C TRP A 142 22.25 1.87 -19.36
N GLU A 143 21.07 2.11 -19.95
CA GLU A 143 20.95 2.75 -21.26
C GLU A 143 21.51 4.18 -21.26
N GLU A 144 21.21 4.97 -20.24
CA GLU A 144 21.76 6.32 -20.07
C GLU A 144 23.29 6.30 -19.98
N VAL A 145 23.87 5.35 -19.23
CA VAL A 145 25.32 5.17 -19.15
C VAL A 145 25.92 4.80 -20.50
N GLN A 146 25.25 3.95 -21.31
CA GLN A 146 25.75 3.64 -22.66
C GLN A 146 25.73 4.86 -23.58
N LYS A 147 24.64 5.63 -23.58
CA LYS A 147 24.53 6.89 -24.34
C LYS A 147 25.63 7.87 -23.95
N GLN A 148 25.90 8.01 -22.65
CA GLN A 148 26.96 8.87 -22.15
C GLN A 148 28.35 8.41 -22.60
N LYS A 149 28.61 7.09 -22.60
CA LYS A 149 29.88 6.52 -23.11
C LYS A 149 30.07 6.78 -24.60
N GLU A 150 29.02 6.71 -25.40
CA GLU A 150 29.08 7.00 -26.84
C GLU A 150 29.35 8.48 -27.11
N LEU A 151 28.71 9.36 -26.34
CA LEU A 151 28.97 10.80 -26.39
C LEU A 151 30.42 11.11 -25.99
N GLU A 152 30.91 10.54 -24.89
CA GLU A 152 32.30 10.69 -24.44
C GLU A 152 33.29 10.22 -25.52
N ARG A 153 33.07 9.03 -26.10
CA ARG A 153 33.91 8.51 -27.19
C ARG A 153 33.96 9.48 -28.37
N THR A 154 32.83 10.10 -28.71
CA THR A 154 32.74 11.08 -29.80
C THR A 154 33.51 12.35 -29.45
N LEU A 155 33.38 12.87 -28.23
CA LEU A 155 34.11 14.06 -27.78
C LEU A 155 35.62 13.82 -27.72
N GLN A 156 36.06 12.69 -27.16
CA GLN A 156 37.48 12.33 -27.09
C GLN A 156 38.11 12.23 -28.49
N LYS A 157 37.39 11.64 -29.47
CA LYS A 157 37.84 11.60 -30.86
C LYS A 157 38.02 13.01 -31.43
N ARG A 158 37.01 13.88 -31.30
CA ARG A 158 37.09 15.27 -31.79
C ARG A 158 38.24 16.04 -31.14
N TYR A 159 38.47 15.83 -29.84
CA TYR A 159 39.57 16.46 -29.14
C TYR A 159 40.94 15.99 -29.66
N GLY A 160 41.08 14.67 -29.92
CA GLY A 160 42.28 14.12 -30.56
C GLY A 160 42.53 14.70 -31.94
N ASP A 161 41.49 14.81 -32.78
CA ASP A 161 41.58 15.45 -34.10
C ASP A 161 42.06 16.91 -34.00
N LEU A 162 41.51 17.68 -33.04
CA LEU A 162 41.86 19.07 -32.82
C LEU A 162 43.31 19.27 -32.32
N ILE A 163 43.81 18.35 -31.49
CA ILE A 163 45.23 18.34 -31.08
C ILE A 163 46.13 18.11 -32.29
N ALA A 164 45.82 17.11 -33.11
CA ALA A 164 46.62 16.79 -34.29
C ALA A 164 46.68 17.99 -35.26
N ASP A 165 45.57 18.72 -35.43
CA ASP A 165 45.55 19.93 -36.27
C ASP A 165 46.34 21.09 -35.66
N LYS A 166 46.29 21.25 -34.33
CA LYS A 166 47.12 22.23 -33.62
C LYS A 166 48.61 21.93 -33.79
N GLU A 167 49.02 20.67 -33.63
CA GLU A 167 50.41 20.24 -33.80
C GLU A 167 50.90 20.48 -35.23
N LYS A 168 50.08 20.13 -36.25
CA LYS A 168 50.39 20.46 -37.66
C LYS A 168 50.62 21.96 -37.87
N MET A 169 49.74 22.80 -37.32
CA MET A 169 49.86 24.24 -37.47
C MET A 169 51.10 24.79 -36.75
N GLN A 170 51.44 24.26 -35.58
CA GLN A 170 52.67 24.61 -34.87
C GLN A 170 53.91 24.22 -35.67
N HIS A 171 53.96 23.00 -36.21
CA HIS A 171 55.04 22.55 -37.08
C HIS A 171 55.20 23.47 -38.31
N LEU A 172 54.10 23.83 -38.98
CA LEU A 172 54.12 24.79 -40.10
C LEU A 172 54.69 26.16 -39.68
N MET A 173 54.26 26.69 -38.53
CA MET A 173 54.76 27.97 -38.02
C MET A 173 56.26 27.94 -37.71
N ASP A 174 56.75 26.83 -37.12
CA ASP A 174 58.16 26.64 -36.83
C ASP A 174 58.99 26.51 -38.12
N GLU A 175 58.50 25.79 -39.12
CA GLU A 175 59.12 25.70 -40.45
C GLU A 175 59.24 27.09 -41.11
N TYR A 176 58.17 27.88 -41.12
CA TYR A 176 58.20 29.24 -41.66
C TYR A 176 59.16 30.16 -40.89
N ARG A 177 59.22 30.03 -39.56
CA ARG A 177 60.16 30.78 -38.73
C ARG A 177 61.62 30.44 -39.06
N ILE A 178 61.94 29.16 -39.26
CA ILE A 178 63.28 28.72 -39.67
C ILE A 178 63.61 29.26 -41.07
N GLN A 179 62.67 29.20 -42.01
CA GLN A 179 62.87 29.75 -43.36
C GLN A 179 63.13 31.26 -43.33
N ALA A 180 62.38 32.01 -42.52
CA ALA A 180 62.59 33.45 -42.35
C ALA A 180 63.97 33.77 -41.76
N GLN A 181 64.41 33.04 -40.73
CA GLN A 181 65.75 33.19 -40.15
C GLN A 181 66.85 32.86 -41.18
N MET A 182 66.66 31.80 -41.97
CA MET A 182 67.61 31.43 -43.02
C MET A 182 67.69 32.48 -44.13
N GLN A 183 66.55 33.05 -44.54
CA GLN A 183 66.52 34.16 -45.50
C GLN A 183 67.18 35.42 -44.95
N GLU A 184 66.95 35.74 -43.67
CA GLU A 184 67.60 36.87 -43.00
C GLU A 184 69.12 36.66 -42.90
N GLU A 185 69.57 35.45 -42.56
CA GLU A 185 70.99 35.10 -42.51
C GLU A 185 71.64 35.17 -43.91
N ILE A 186 70.95 34.69 -44.94
CA ILE A 186 71.39 34.82 -46.34
C ILE A 186 71.45 36.30 -46.73
N ALA A 187 70.44 37.10 -46.40
CA ALA A 187 70.42 38.53 -46.68
C ALA A 187 71.53 39.28 -45.93
N ALA A 188 71.80 38.94 -44.67
CA ALA A 188 72.90 39.49 -43.88
C ALA A 188 74.26 39.09 -44.45
N LYS A 189 74.45 37.81 -44.83
CA LYS A 189 75.65 37.34 -45.54
C LYS A 189 75.86 38.07 -46.86
N ASN A 190 74.80 38.28 -47.63
CA ASN A 190 74.84 39.03 -48.89
C ASN A 190 75.19 40.51 -48.65
N ARG A 191 74.59 41.19 -47.66
CA ARG A 191 74.95 42.56 -47.28
C ARG A 191 76.39 42.67 -46.79
N ALA A 192 76.88 41.71 -46.00
CA ALA A 192 78.27 41.68 -45.55
C ALA A 192 79.24 41.45 -46.72
N LEU A 193 78.88 40.61 -47.69
CA LEU A 193 79.63 40.43 -48.93
C LEU A 193 79.66 41.71 -49.77
N GLU A 194 78.54 42.43 -49.87
CA GLU A 194 78.50 43.73 -50.55
C GLU A 194 79.31 44.80 -49.83
N LEU A 195 79.24 44.89 -48.50
CA LEU A 195 80.10 45.78 -47.72
C LEU A 195 81.58 45.43 -47.86
N ALA A 196 81.95 44.14 -47.84
CA ALA A 196 83.33 43.71 -48.06
C ALA A 196 83.82 43.98 -49.50
N LYS A 197 82.94 43.85 -50.50
CA LYS A 197 83.23 44.27 -51.88
C LYS A 197 83.37 45.78 -52.00
N ALA A 198 82.49 46.55 -51.35
CA ALA A 198 82.57 48.01 -51.30
C ALA A 198 83.83 48.51 -50.57
N GLU A 199 84.28 47.84 -49.50
CA GLU A 199 85.57 48.12 -48.83
C GLU A 199 86.79 47.72 -49.69
N MET A 200 86.68 46.64 -50.48
CA MET A 200 87.71 46.26 -51.46
C MET A 200 87.75 47.22 -52.65
N GLU A 201 86.59 47.72 -53.08
CA GLU A 201 86.45 48.76 -54.10
C GLU A 201 86.89 50.12 -53.57
N GLU A 202 86.66 50.49 -52.30
CA GLU A 202 87.26 51.68 -51.66
C GLU A 202 88.79 51.54 -51.54
N LYS A 203 89.31 50.35 -51.24
CA LYS A 203 90.76 50.07 -51.27
C LYS A 203 91.34 50.05 -52.70
N GLN A 204 90.52 49.88 -53.74
CA GLN A 204 90.89 50.05 -55.15
C GLN A 204 90.56 51.44 -55.72
N SER A 205 89.73 52.24 -55.05
CA SER A 205 89.24 53.56 -55.48
C SER A 205 89.63 54.71 -54.53
N THR A 206 90.67 54.51 -53.69
CA THR A 206 91.53 55.60 -53.20
C THR A 206 92.46 56.16 -54.29
N PHE A 207 92.00 56.10 -55.54
CA PHE A 207 92.47 56.84 -56.71
C PHE A 207 91.20 57.37 -57.42
N ALA A 208 91.05 58.71 -57.42
CA ALA A 208 89.95 59.50 -58.04
C ALA A 208 88.65 59.59 -57.21
N ALA A 209 88.63 60.38 -56.13
CA ALA A 209 88.37 61.84 -56.11
C ALA A 209 86.87 62.19 -56.35
N THR A 210 86.11 62.61 -55.31
CA THR A 210 85.63 64.00 -55.01
C THR A 210 84.75 64.61 -56.12
N GLU A 211 83.61 65.29 -55.92
CA GLU A 211 82.95 65.94 -54.77
C GLU A 211 81.58 66.50 -55.26
N ALA A 212 80.79 67.06 -54.32
CA ALA A 212 79.60 67.92 -54.45
C ALA A 212 78.26 67.21 -54.71
N GLY A 213 77.22 67.26 -53.85
CA GLY A 213 76.67 68.41 -53.09
C GLY A 213 75.35 68.83 -53.78
N VAL A 214 74.16 68.93 -53.16
CA VAL A 214 73.72 69.95 -52.20
C VAL A 214 72.18 69.84 -52.03
N GLU A 215 71.68 69.86 -50.77
CA GLU A 215 70.43 70.49 -50.23
C GLU A 215 69.01 70.05 -50.72
N SER A 216 67.89 70.19 -49.99
CA SER A 216 67.53 70.73 -48.66
C SER A 216 66.02 70.51 -48.37
N SER A 217 65.66 70.34 -47.08
CA SER A 217 64.40 70.78 -46.39
C SER A 217 63.02 70.28 -46.87
N GLY A 218 61.98 70.11 -46.04
CA GLY A 218 61.80 70.34 -44.62
C GLY A 218 60.30 70.24 -44.24
N THR A 219 60.06 69.92 -42.96
CA THR A 219 58.92 70.32 -42.10
C THR A 219 57.47 69.88 -42.41
N GLY A 220 56.77 69.42 -41.35
CA GLY A 220 55.31 69.54 -41.26
C GLY A 220 54.64 68.59 -40.26
N GLN A 221 54.31 69.10 -39.09
CA GLN A 221 53.72 68.45 -37.91
C GLN A 221 52.28 67.91 -38.04
N CYS A 222 52.00 66.92 -37.17
CA CYS A 222 50.83 66.69 -36.30
C CYS A 222 49.39 67.07 -36.74
N SER A 223 48.45 66.16 -36.53
CA SER A 223 47.37 66.33 -35.53
C SER A 223 46.45 65.11 -35.42
N ASN A 224 45.88 64.98 -34.22
CA ASN A 224 44.90 63.98 -33.78
C ASN A 224 43.59 64.03 -34.57
N ALA A 225 42.89 62.89 -34.63
CA ALA A 225 41.44 62.86 -34.49
C ALA A 225 40.99 61.48 -34.02
N GLU A 226 40.21 61.50 -32.95
CA GLU A 226 39.31 60.44 -32.50
C GLU A 226 38.38 60.04 -33.65
N GLU A 227 37.98 58.77 -33.71
CA GLU A 227 36.56 58.44 -33.83
C GLU A 227 36.28 56.95 -33.56
N THR A 228 35.08 56.78 -33.03
CA THR A 228 34.44 55.64 -32.38
C THR A 228 33.79 54.63 -33.33
N PHE A 229 33.20 53.58 -32.73
CA PHE A 229 32.30 52.52 -33.26
C PHE A 229 32.99 51.26 -33.81
N ALA A 230 32.60 50.02 -33.47
CA ALA A 230 31.38 49.52 -32.85
C ALA A 230 31.68 48.25 -32.03
N SER A 231 31.04 48.11 -30.86
CA SER A 231 30.94 46.87 -30.11
C SER A 231 29.53 46.31 -30.30
N ALA A 232 29.42 45.04 -30.69
CA ALA A 232 28.16 44.31 -30.71
C ALA A 232 28.39 42.82 -30.39
N ALA A 233 27.53 42.33 -29.48
CA ALA A 233 27.28 40.93 -29.06
C ALA A 233 28.44 40.21 -28.33
N HIS A 234 28.23 39.47 -27.24
CA HIS A 234 27.07 38.67 -26.86
C HIS A 234 27.07 38.45 -25.34
N VAL A 235 25.92 38.67 -24.69
CA VAL A 235 25.67 38.35 -23.29
C VAL A 235 25.49 36.84 -23.16
N SER A 236 26.10 36.29 -22.12
CA SER A 236 25.84 34.96 -21.57
C SER A 236 24.94 35.15 -20.34
N SER A 237 23.83 34.43 -20.23
CA SER A 237 23.36 33.81 -18.98
C SER A 237 21.97 33.19 -19.16
N SER A 238 21.89 31.95 -18.70
CA SER A 238 20.74 31.12 -18.38
C SER A 238 19.61 31.80 -17.60
N ALA A 239 18.37 31.39 -17.87
CA ALA A 239 17.37 31.05 -16.86
C ALA A 239 16.28 30.15 -17.47
N ILE A 240 15.85 29.18 -16.67
CA ILE A 240 14.91 28.10 -16.95
C ILE A 240 13.49 28.62 -16.66
N GLU A 241 12.56 28.49 -17.61
CA GLU A 241 11.12 28.62 -17.37
C GLU A 241 10.50 27.23 -17.29
N ALA A 242 9.78 26.99 -16.20
CA ALA A 242 8.95 25.82 -15.96
C ALA A 242 7.56 26.11 -16.51
N ASP A 243 7.11 25.33 -17.50
CA ASP A 243 5.72 25.35 -17.94
C ASP A 243 4.86 24.50 -17.02
N ASP A 244 3.90 25.19 -16.42
CA ASP A 244 2.81 24.71 -15.59
C ASP A 244 1.72 24.11 -16.50
N VAL A 245 1.43 22.81 -16.34
CA VAL A 245 0.37 22.12 -17.08
C VAL A 245 -0.86 22.03 -16.19
N PRO A 246 -2.02 22.60 -16.56
CA PRO A 246 -3.23 22.46 -15.78
C PRO A 246 -3.86 21.08 -16.05
N VAL A 247 -4.07 20.32 -14.98
CA VAL A 247 -4.88 19.10 -14.98
C VAL A 247 -6.35 19.49 -14.97
N GLU A 248 -7.05 19.24 -16.07
CA GLU A 248 -8.51 19.22 -16.14
C GLU A 248 -9.05 18.00 -15.38
N SER A 249 -9.85 18.26 -14.33
CA SER A 249 -10.65 17.24 -13.65
C SER A 249 -11.99 17.11 -14.37
N SER A 250 -12.16 16.05 -15.16
CA SER A 250 -13.46 15.59 -15.65
C SER A 250 -13.86 14.30 -14.92
N GLU A 251 -14.72 14.40 -13.92
CA GLU A 251 -15.53 13.26 -13.46
C GLU A 251 -17.01 13.66 -13.48
N THR A 252 -17.67 13.26 -14.56
CA THR A 252 -19.09 12.97 -14.65
C THR A 252 -19.23 11.45 -14.66
N GLY A 253 -19.98 10.87 -13.72
CA GLY A 253 -20.26 9.43 -13.76
C GLY A 253 -20.96 8.89 -12.52
N HIS A 254 -22.25 8.66 -12.68
CA HIS A 254 -23.27 8.03 -11.82
C HIS A 254 -22.85 7.14 -10.65
#